data_AF-A0A957NMG2-F1
#
_entry.id   AF-A0A957NMG2-F1
#
_cell.length_a   1.000
_cell.length_b   1.000
_cell.length_c   1.000
_cell.angle_alpha   90.00
_cell.angle_beta   90.00
_cell.angle_gamma   90.00
#
_symmetry.space_group_name_H-M   'P 1'
#
loop_
_entity.id
_entity.type
_entity.pdbx_description
1 polymer ?
#
loop_
_entity_poly.entity_id
_entity_poly.type
_entity_poly.pdbx_seq_one_letter_code
_entity_poly.pdbx_strand_id
1 'polypeptide(L)'
;GWQLSDFSWNHTTLWAMKADPQLTYLQDALDPQRVHEQLRLRKERFGDDVLEHVEFMKMRGRIGPQALSVVRFHSKEQLWALMAWCEEHGIRVANPHTHRLDEDMRWNGQPILDAKARWDPHSLLNPGHLAALEESRGVEE
;
A
#
# COMPACT_ATOMS: atom_id res chain seq x y z
N GLY A 1 26.49 5.43 -13.88
CA GLY A 1 26.06 6.68 -13.20
C GLY A 1 24.65 6.49 -12.69
N TRP A 2 24.19 7.33 -11.76
CA TRP A 2 22.82 7.30 -11.24
C TRP A 2 21.82 7.87 -12.25
N GLN A 3 20.61 7.35 -12.23
CA GLN A 3 19.47 7.74 -13.09
C GLN A 3 18.35 8.35 -12.24
N LEU A 4 17.46 9.13 -12.86
CA LEU A 4 16.29 9.67 -12.17
C LEU A 4 15.42 8.57 -11.56
N SER A 5 15.31 7.43 -12.25
CA SER A 5 14.58 6.25 -11.77
C SER A 5 15.06 5.77 -10.40
N ASP A 6 16.35 5.98 -10.09
CA ASP A 6 16.96 5.57 -8.82
C ASP A 6 16.47 6.42 -7.64
N PHE A 7 15.74 7.51 -7.88
CA PHE A 7 15.19 8.42 -6.86
C PHE A 7 13.67 8.60 -7.00
N SER A 8 13.01 7.63 -7.65
CA SER A 8 11.57 7.61 -7.86
C SER A 8 11.01 6.28 -7.41
N TRP A 9 9.69 6.20 -7.27
CA TRP A 9 9.01 5.00 -6.81
C TRP A 9 9.64 4.48 -5.50
N ASN A 10 9.61 3.18 -5.25
CA ASN A 10 10.10 2.62 -4.01
C ASN A 10 11.64 2.70 -3.84
N HIS A 11 12.38 3.27 -4.81
CA HIS A 11 13.79 3.59 -4.58
C HIS A 11 13.95 4.78 -3.64
N THR A 12 13.01 5.74 -3.61
CA THR A 12 12.99 6.79 -2.59
C THR A 12 12.93 6.17 -1.19
N THR A 13 12.03 5.20 -1.00
CA THR A 13 11.94 4.41 0.23
C THR A 13 13.22 3.62 0.51
N LEU A 14 13.84 3.00 -0.49
CA LEU A 14 15.12 2.30 -0.33
C LEU A 14 16.21 3.24 0.22
N TRP A 15 16.33 4.46 -0.30
CA TRP A 15 17.30 5.43 0.21
C TRP A 15 16.95 5.92 1.61
N ALA A 16 15.68 6.16 1.90
CA ALA A 16 15.21 6.51 3.22
C ALA A 16 15.56 5.42 4.26
N MET A 17 15.25 4.15 3.96
CA MET A 17 15.54 3.00 4.82
C MET A 17 17.05 2.77 5.03
N LYS A 18 17.87 3.06 4.00
CA LYS A 18 19.34 3.01 4.13
C LYS A 18 19.89 4.07 5.08
N ALA A 19 19.25 5.24 5.13
CA ALA A 19 19.64 6.32 6.03
C ALA A 19 19.11 6.09 7.45
N ASP A 20 17.89 5.58 7.58
CA ASP A 20 17.24 5.29 8.85
C ASP A 20 16.35 4.03 8.74
N PRO A 21 16.73 2.91 9.39
CA PRO A 21 15.99 1.65 9.29
C PRO A 21 14.63 1.67 9.99
N GLN A 22 14.28 2.73 10.73
CA GLN A 22 12.93 2.92 11.27
C GLN A 22 11.94 3.45 10.23
N LEU A 23 12.42 3.90 9.06
CA LEU A 23 11.54 4.38 8.02
C LEU A 23 10.90 3.19 7.26
N THR A 24 9.63 3.35 6.92
CA THR A 24 8.84 2.44 6.09
C THR A 24 7.98 3.28 5.14
N TYR A 25 6.98 2.70 4.47
CA TYR A 25 6.17 3.42 3.49
C TYR A 25 4.72 2.97 3.45
N LEU A 26 3.83 3.83 2.94
CA LEU A 26 2.46 3.50 2.54
C LEU A 26 2.31 3.57 1.01
N GLN A 27 1.28 2.93 0.45
CA GLN A 27 0.89 3.13 -0.95
C GLN A 27 -0.44 3.89 -1.00
N ASP A 28 -0.37 5.15 -1.37
CA ASP A 28 -1.50 6.06 -1.28
C ASP A 28 -2.06 6.41 -2.66
N ALA A 29 -3.36 6.53 -2.74
CA ALA A 29 -4.07 7.18 -3.84
C ALA A 29 -4.77 8.43 -3.31
N LEU A 30 -4.18 9.58 -3.62
CA LEU A 30 -4.68 10.90 -3.26
C LEU A 30 -5.83 11.31 -4.20
N ASP A 31 -6.72 12.18 -3.74
CA ASP A 31 -7.77 12.75 -4.56
C ASP A 31 -7.19 13.86 -5.45
N PRO A 32 -7.28 13.77 -6.80
CA PRO A 32 -6.79 14.80 -7.70
C PRO A 32 -7.35 16.21 -7.43
N GLN A 33 -8.55 16.32 -6.86
CA GLN A 33 -9.20 17.60 -6.57
C GLN A 33 -8.81 18.16 -5.20
N ARG A 34 -8.29 17.33 -4.30
CA ARG A 34 -8.00 17.69 -2.90
C ARG A 34 -6.55 17.43 -2.49
N VAL A 35 -5.67 17.10 -3.43
CA VAL A 35 -4.28 16.71 -3.14
C VAL A 35 -3.56 17.72 -2.23
N HIS A 36 -3.67 19.02 -2.49
CA HIS A 36 -3.01 20.04 -1.65
C HIS A 36 -3.58 20.09 -0.23
N GLU A 37 -4.89 19.95 -0.08
CA GLU A 37 -5.57 19.90 1.22
C GLU A 37 -5.14 18.65 2.00
N GLN A 38 -5.15 17.48 1.36
CA GLN A 38 -4.78 16.21 1.96
C GLN A 38 -3.33 16.20 2.44
N LEU A 39 -2.39 16.67 1.62
CA LEU A 39 -0.97 16.78 2.00
C LEU A 39 -0.78 17.77 3.17
N ARG A 40 -1.50 18.91 3.15
CA ARG A 40 -1.44 19.88 4.24
C ARG A 40 -1.96 19.29 5.56
N LEU A 41 -3.12 18.65 5.54
CA LEU A 41 -3.70 18.01 6.72
C LEU A 41 -2.80 16.91 7.28
N ARG A 42 -2.20 16.09 6.42
CA ARG A 42 -1.26 15.04 6.83
C ARG A 42 0.00 15.63 7.45
N LYS A 43 0.58 16.67 6.85
CA LYS A 43 1.73 17.38 7.42
C LYS A 43 1.41 18.04 8.76
N GLU A 44 0.25 18.67 8.89
CA GLU A 44 -0.21 19.28 10.14
C GLU A 44 -0.41 18.25 11.26
N ARG A 45 -0.92 17.07 10.91
CA ARG A 45 -1.24 16.02 11.87
C ARG A 45 -0.02 15.21 12.31
N PHE A 46 0.84 14.83 11.38
CA PHE A 46 1.93 13.87 11.64
C PHE A 46 3.34 14.50 11.55
N GLY A 47 3.45 15.76 11.16
CA GLY A 47 4.73 16.48 11.19
C GLY A 47 5.80 15.76 10.38
N ASP A 48 6.90 15.39 11.05
CA ASP A 48 8.06 14.75 10.43
C ASP A 48 7.99 13.20 10.47
N ASP A 49 6.95 12.63 11.08
CA ASP A 49 6.73 11.18 11.07
C ASP A 49 6.20 10.69 9.71
N VAL A 50 5.73 11.61 8.85
CA VAL A 50 5.31 11.32 7.48
C VAL A 50 5.97 12.30 6.51
N LEU A 51 6.73 11.76 5.55
CA LEU A 51 7.33 12.50 4.45
C LEU A 51 6.58 12.22 3.15
N GLU A 52 6.21 13.29 2.46
CA GLU A 52 5.41 13.23 1.26
C GLU A 52 6.25 12.85 0.03
N HIS A 53 5.85 11.79 -0.67
CA HIS A 53 6.44 11.38 -1.94
C HIS A 53 5.34 11.04 -2.93
N VAL A 54 5.08 11.96 -3.87
CA VAL A 54 3.98 11.86 -4.84
C VAL A 54 4.51 11.48 -6.22
N GLU A 55 3.86 10.50 -6.85
CA GLU A 55 4.12 10.02 -8.21
C GLU A 55 2.85 10.21 -9.05
N PHE A 56 2.94 11.02 -10.11
CA PHE A 56 1.80 11.21 -11.02
C PHE A 56 1.79 10.13 -12.09
N MET A 57 0.67 9.44 -12.24
CA MET A 57 0.51 8.42 -13.28
C MET A 57 -0.83 8.54 -14.01
N LYS A 58 -0.84 8.10 -15.27
CA LYS A 58 -2.05 8.04 -16.09
C LYS A 58 -2.73 6.68 -15.93
N MET A 59 -3.91 6.67 -15.32
CA MET A 59 -4.76 5.49 -15.13
C MET A 59 -6.08 5.67 -15.86
N ARG A 60 -6.46 4.70 -16.71
CA ARG A 60 -7.72 4.72 -17.47
C ARG A 60 -7.97 6.06 -18.19
N GLY A 61 -6.92 6.63 -18.78
CA GLY A 61 -6.98 7.89 -19.52
C GLY A 61 -6.87 9.16 -18.66
N ARG A 62 -6.88 9.07 -17.33
CA ARG A 62 -6.84 10.22 -16.41
C ARG A 62 -5.52 10.27 -15.66
N ILE A 63 -4.92 11.44 -15.51
CA ILE A 63 -3.74 11.64 -14.66
C ILE A 63 -4.21 11.77 -13.22
N GLY A 64 -3.61 11.02 -12.31
CA GLY A 64 -3.92 11.07 -10.89
C GLY A 64 -2.64 11.03 -10.02
N PRO A 65 -2.67 11.65 -8.83
CA PRO A 65 -1.59 11.57 -7.86
C PRO A 65 -1.66 10.22 -7.13
N GLN A 66 -0.62 9.42 -7.27
CA GLN A 66 -0.31 8.34 -6.33
C GLN A 66 0.80 8.82 -5.40
N ALA A 67 1.01 8.12 -4.29
CA ALA A 67 2.12 8.43 -3.41
C ALA A 67 2.68 7.18 -2.75
N LEU A 68 3.95 7.27 -2.39
CA LEU A 68 4.69 6.29 -1.59
C LEU A 68 5.20 6.99 -0.34
N SER A 69 4.27 7.52 0.47
CA SER A 69 4.60 8.33 1.64
C SER A 69 5.53 7.55 2.57
N VAL A 70 6.66 8.15 2.93
CA VAL A 70 7.64 7.53 3.82
C VAL A 70 7.23 7.83 5.25
N VAL A 71 7.14 6.79 6.08
CA VAL A 71 6.61 6.86 7.44
C VAL A 71 7.65 6.40 8.44
N ARG A 72 7.82 7.14 9.53
CA ARG A 72 8.57 6.66 10.69
C ARG A 72 7.75 5.63 11.45
N PHE A 73 8.28 4.42 11.55
CA PHE A 73 7.63 3.33 12.27
C PHE A 73 7.90 3.45 13.77
N HIS A 74 6.83 3.57 14.56
CA HIS A 74 6.90 3.50 16.01
C HIS A 74 6.29 2.21 16.57
N SER A 75 5.11 1.85 16.06
CA SER A 75 4.44 0.60 16.41
C SER A 75 3.42 0.23 15.34
N LYS A 76 2.92 -1.01 15.41
CA LYS A 76 1.82 -1.47 14.57
C LYS A 76 0.58 -0.60 14.76
N GLU A 77 0.24 -0.26 15.98
CA GLU A 77 -0.95 0.52 16.32
C GLU A 77 -0.88 1.92 15.73
N GLN A 78 0.30 2.56 15.79
CA GLN A 78 0.52 3.88 15.18
C GLN A 78 0.35 3.84 13.67
N LEU A 79 0.93 2.84 13.00
CA LEU A 79 0.86 2.71 11.54
C LEU A 79 -0.57 2.43 11.07
N TRP A 80 -1.31 1.57 11.78
CA TRP A 80 -2.71 1.30 11.46
C TRP A 80 -3.60 2.51 11.74
N ALA A 81 -3.36 3.26 12.82
CA ALA A 81 -4.07 4.51 13.08
C ALA A 81 -3.81 5.57 12.00
N LEU A 82 -2.58 5.64 11.47
CA LEU A 82 -2.27 6.51 10.32
C LEU A 82 -3.04 6.08 9.07
N MET A 83 -3.08 4.78 8.74
CA MET A 83 -3.84 4.28 7.59
C MET A 83 -5.34 4.58 7.73
N ALA A 84 -5.92 4.34 8.90
CA ALA A 84 -7.32 4.67 9.18
C ALA A 84 -7.61 6.17 9.04
N TRP A 85 -6.73 7.01 9.59
CA TRP A 85 -6.83 8.47 9.44
C TRP A 85 -6.77 8.89 7.96
N CYS A 86 -5.88 8.29 7.17
CA CYS A 86 -5.79 8.56 5.73
C CYS A 86 -7.13 8.26 5.04
N GLU A 87 -7.72 7.10 5.31
CA GLU A 87 -9.01 6.69 4.73
C GLU A 87 -10.16 7.63 5.12
N GLU A 88 -10.24 8.05 6.38
CA GLU A 88 -11.20 9.04 6.87
C GLU A 88 -11.12 10.38 6.12
N HIS A 89 -9.93 10.74 5.63
CA HIS A 89 -9.68 11.98 4.90
C HIS A 89 -9.71 11.81 3.37
N GLY A 90 -10.17 10.65 2.90
CA GLY A 90 -10.31 10.33 1.48
C GLY A 90 -9.00 10.01 0.78
N ILE A 91 -7.94 9.69 1.53
CA ILE A 91 -6.69 9.13 1.00
C ILE A 91 -6.86 7.62 1.05
N ARG A 92 -6.91 6.98 -0.12
CA ARG A 92 -7.03 5.53 -0.20
C ARG A 92 -5.65 4.89 0.03
N VAL A 93 -5.56 3.89 0.90
CA VAL A 93 -4.29 3.21 1.22
C VAL A 93 -4.33 1.75 0.77
N ALA A 94 -3.46 1.37 -0.16
CA ALA A 94 -3.19 -0.03 -0.46
C ALA A 94 -2.11 -0.53 0.49
N ASN A 95 -2.52 -1.19 1.58
CA ASN A 95 -1.66 -1.57 2.70
C ASN A 95 -0.44 -2.41 2.24
N PRO A 96 0.81 -1.87 2.31
CA PRO A 96 2.00 -2.64 1.94
C PRO A 96 2.54 -3.52 3.08
N HIS A 97 1.89 -3.49 4.26
CA HIS A 97 2.29 -4.24 5.46
C HIS A 97 1.46 -5.51 5.67
N THR A 98 0.86 -6.02 4.60
CA THR A 98 0.28 -7.35 4.55
C THR A 98 0.93 -8.17 3.44
N HIS A 99 0.96 -9.48 3.62
CA HIS A 99 1.33 -10.42 2.56
C HIS A 99 0.09 -11.02 1.89
N ARG A 100 -1.12 -10.76 2.41
CA ARG A 100 -2.37 -11.33 1.91
C ARG A 100 -2.98 -10.46 0.83
N LEU A 101 -3.31 -11.08 -0.30
CA LEU A 101 -3.82 -10.38 -1.48
C LEU A 101 -5.27 -9.89 -1.28
N ASP A 102 -6.06 -10.62 -0.50
CA ASP A 102 -7.46 -10.36 -0.20
C ASP A 102 -7.67 -9.32 0.92
N GLU A 103 -6.58 -8.84 1.54
CA GLU A 103 -6.57 -7.69 2.45
C GLU A 103 -6.23 -6.37 1.72
N ASP A 104 -5.82 -6.44 0.45
CA ASP A 104 -5.49 -5.26 -0.36
C ASP A 104 -6.74 -4.69 -1.05
N MET A 105 -6.88 -3.36 -1.10
CA MET A 105 -8.01 -2.71 -1.77
C MET A 105 -8.09 -2.97 -3.29
N ARG A 106 -7.03 -3.50 -3.89
CA ARG A 106 -6.99 -3.93 -5.30
C ARG A 106 -7.51 -5.35 -5.50
N TRP A 107 -7.93 -6.03 -4.43
CA TRP A 107 -8.49 -7.36 -4.48
C TRP A 107 -9.68 -7.43 -5.44
N ASN A 108 -9.67 -8.43 -6.33
CA ASN A 108 -10.68 -8.59 -7.38
C ASN A 108 -11.66 -9.75 -7.11
N GLY A 109 -11.64 -10.34 -5.92
CA GLY A 109 -12.66 -11.28 -5.46
C GLY A 109 -12.75 -12.60 -6.26
N GLN A 110 -13.99 -13.03 -6.49
CA GLN A 110 -14.34 -14.34 -7.07
C GLN A 110 -13.61 -14.67 -8.40
N PRO A 111 -13.45 -13.75 -9.36
CA PRO A 111 -12.66 -14.01 -10.56
C PRO A 111 -11.24 -14.55 -10.30
N ILE A 112 -10.57 -14.10 -9.23
CA ILE A 112 -9.24 -14.61 -8.87
C ILE A 112 -9.34 -16.01 -8.24
N LEU A 113 -10.36 -16.25 -7.43
CA LEU A 113 -10.61 -17.56 -6.83
C LEU A 113 -10.94 -18.62 -7.90
N ASP A 114 -11.79 -18.28 -8.86
CA ASP A 114 -12.13 -19.15 -9.99
C ASP A 114 -10.90 -19.47 -10.85
N ALA A 115 -10.06 -18.46 -11.11
CA ALA A 115 -8.80 -18.65 -11.81
C ALA A 115 -7.85 -19.56 -11.01
N LYS A 116 -7.72 -19.35 -9.70
CA LYS A 116 -6.84 -20.18 -8.86
C LYS A 116 -7.32 -21.63 -8.82
N ALA A 117 -8.63 -21.88 -8.69
CA ALA A 117 -9.18 -23.24 -8.74
C ALA A 117 -8.90 -23.93 -10.09
N ARG A 118 -8.97 -23.18 -11.19
CA ARG A 118 -8.70 -23.70 -12.55
C ARG A 118 -7.22 -23.99 -12.80
N TRP A 119 -6.34 -23.09 -12.37
CA TRP A 119 -4.92 -23.10 -12.77
C TRP A 119 -3.98 -23.65 -11.69
N ASP A 120 -4.44 -23.77 -10.45
CA ASP A 120 -3.69 -24.30 -9.31
C ASP A 120 -4.57 -25.28 -8.49
N PRO A 121 -5.07 -26.37 -9.10
CA PRO A 121 -6.00 -27.30 -8.46
C PRO A 121 -5.41 -28.01 -7.23
N HIS A 122 -4.07 -28.08 -7.15
CA HIS A 122 -3.36 -28.67 -6.01
C HIS A 122 -2.88 -27.63 -5.00
N SER A 123 -3.14 -26.33 -5.25
CA SER A 123 -2.77 -25.22 -4.37
C SER A 123 -1.27 -25.17 -4.02
N LEU A 124 -0.42 -25.41 -5.01
CA LEU A 124 1.03 -25.39 -4.87
C LEU A 124 1.62 -24.01 -5.19
N LEU A 125 0.87 -23.17 -5.89
CA LEU A 125 1.35 -21.84 -6.29
C LEU A 125 1.09 -20.83 -5.17
N ASN A 126 2.18 -20.48 -4.48
CA ASN A 126 2.26 -19.43 -3.47
C ASN A 126 1.20 -19.56 -2.35
N PRO A 127 1.17 -20.68 -1.59
CA PRO A 127 0.27 -20.84 -0.45
C PRO A 127 0.56 -19.78 0.64
N GLY A 128 -0.42 -19.43 1.47
CA GLY A 128 -0.25 -18.40 2.51
C GLY A 128 -0.81 -17.01 2.16
N HIS A 129 -1.07 -16.75 0.89
CA HIS A 129 -1.33 -15.39 0.38
C HIS A 129 -2.81 -15.05 0.15
N LEU A 130 -3.72 -15.99 0.42
CA LEU A 130 -5.17 -15.81 0.28
C LEU A 130 -5.87 -16.40 1.51
N ALA A 131 -6.33 -15.55 2.42
CA ALA A 131 -7.04 -15.97 3.62
C ALA A 131 -8.31 -16.76 3.28
N ALA A 132 -9.04 -16.35 2.23
CA ALA A 132 -10.26 -17.02 1.76
C ALA A 132 -10.08 -18.52 1.44
N LEU A 133 -8.86 -18.97 1.10
CA LEU A 133 -8.56 -20.38 0.83
C LEU A 133 -8.04 -21.12 2.06
N GLU A 134 -7.44 -20.41 3.02
CA GLU A 134 -6.99 -21.00 4.29
C GLU A 134 -8.18 -21.31 5.20
N GLU A 135 -9.15 -20.39 5.28
CA GLU A 135 -10.36 -20.55 6.07
C GLU A 135 -11.21 -21.74 5.58
N SER A 136 -11.25 -21.98 4.26
CA SER A 136 -11.95 -23.17 3.70
C SER A 136 -11.29 -24.51 4.06
N ARG A 137 -10.00 -24.51 4.46
CA ARG A 137 -9.25 -25.72 4.79
C ARG A 137 -9.29 -26.04 6.29
N GLY A 138 -9.44 -25.04 7.15
CA GLY A 138 -9.53 -25.20 8.60
C GLY A 138 -10.82 -25.82 9.12
N VAL A 139 -11.75 -26.21 8.23
CA VAL A 139 -13.04 -26.83 8.58
C VAL A 139 -13.02 -28.36 8.35
N GLU A 140 -11.93 -28.91 7.81
CA GLU A 140 -11.80 -30.35 7.51
C GLU A 140 -10.87 -31.14 8.46
N GLU A 141 -10.47 -30.59 9.61
CA GLU A 141 -9.80 -31.32 10.70
C GLU A 141 -10.74 -31.60 11.89
#